data_AF-A0A100HNH5-F1
#
_entry.id   AF-A0A100HNH5-F1
#
_cell.length_a   1.000
_cell.length_b   1.000
_cell.length_c   1.000
_cell.angle_alpha   90.00
_cell.angle_beta   90.00
_cell.angle_gamma   90.00
#
_symmetry.space_group_name_H-M   'P 1'
#
loop_
_entity.id
_entity.type
_entity.pdbx_description
1 polymer ?
#
loop_
_entity_poly.entity_id
_entity_poly.type
_entity_poly.pdbx_seq_one_letter_code
_entity_poly.pdbx_strand_id
1 'polypeptide(L)'
;MTQQPTPVKFRVQMAQEHDRAKIHGVPYNLVKPDAVITNAGHDYSVDWFQVEFDNMSPTRIYSVTIICRDTGHRVSYRVIEKNRRARGRHAVHFNCAFIGMNVRSREEAQDALVAATAAARHDTLLVEGVA
;
A
#
# COMPACT_ATOMS: atom_id res chain seq x y z
N MET A 1 -17.09 -26.33 -6.54
CA MET A 1 -16.35 -27.11 -5.52
C MET A 1 -14.95 -26.53 -5.42
N THR A 2 -14.71 -25.65 -4.45
CA THR A 2 -13.41 -25.02 -4.20
C THR A 2 -12.54 -25.97 -3.39
N GLN A 3 -11.58 -26.63 -4.04
CA GLN A 3 -10.60 -27.48 -3.34
C GLN A 3 -9.67 -26.56 -2.53
N GLN A 4 -9.83 -26.56 -1.20
CA GLN A 4 -8.85 -25.96 -0.32
C GLN A 4 -7.51 -26.71 -0.48
N PRO A 5 -6.39 -26.03 -0.74
CA PRO A 5 -5.10 -26.69 -0.82
C PRO A 5 -4.77 -27.30 0.53
N THR A 6 -4.47 -28.61 0.55
CA THR A 6 -4.03 -29.31 1.75
C THR A 6 -2.77 -28.65 2.33
N PRO A 7 -2.60 -28.60 3.67
CA PRO A 7 -1.57 -27.82 4.34
C PRO A 7 -0.13 -28.18 3.90
N VAL A 8 0.07 -29.37 3.35
CA VAL A 8 1.35 -29.82 2.79
C VAL A 8 1.67 -29.10 1.47
N LYS A 9 0.70 -28.92 0.58
CA LYS A 9 0.90 -28.23 -0.71
C LYS A 9 1.24 -26.75 -0.51
N PHE A 10 0.60 -26.11 0.47
CA PHE A 10 0.90 -24.73 0.85
C PHE A 10 2.32 -24.56 1.40
N ARG A 11 2.76 -25.49 2.27
CA ARG A 11 4.12 -25.48 2.84
C ARG A 11 5.20 -25.68 1.77
N VAL A 12 4.97 -26.58 0.82
CA VAL A 12 5.91 -26.83 -0.28
C VAL A 12 6.01 -25.63 -1.21
N GLN A 13 4.90 -24.96 -1.53
CA GLN A 13 4.93 -23.73 -2.32
C GLN A 13 5.69 -22.60 -1.60
N MET A 14 5.46 -22.41 -0.30
CA MET A 14 6.24 -21.44 0.48
C MET A 14 7.75 -21.71 0.46
N ALA A 15 8.16 -22.96 0.59
CA ALA A 15 9.58 -23.32 0.55
C ALA A 15 10.20 -23.05 -0.83
N GLN A 16 9.50 -23.37 -1.91
CA GLN A 16 9.97 -23.15 -3.28
C GLN A 16 10.10 -21.66 -3.62
N GLU A 17 9.14 -20.83 -3.19
CA GLU A 17 9.20 -19.38 -3.39
C GLU A 17 10.32 -18.74 -2.56
N HIS A 18 10.54 -19.23 -1.34
CA HIS A 18 11.68 -18.83 -0.51
C HIS A 18 13.04 -19.14 -1.16
N ASP A 19 13.19 -20.34 -1.71
CA ASP A 19 14.48 -20.75 -2.32
C ASP A 19 14.73 -20.03 -3.65
N ARG A 20 13.68 -19.78 -4.46
CA ARG A 20 13.77 -18.89 -5.63
C ARG A 20 14.16 -17.47 -5.23
N ALA A 21 13.58 -16.92 -4.16
CA ALA A 21 13.91 -15.58 -3.69
C ALA A 21 15.39 -15.44 -3.28
N LYS A 22 15.96 -16.47 -2.62
CA LYS A 22 17.39 -16.49 -2.30
C LYS A 22 18.29 -16.45 -3.54
N ILE A 23 17.92 -17.13 -4.61
CA ILE A 23 18.71 -17.19 -5.85
C ILE A 23 18.74 -15.83 -6.57
N HIS A 24 17.69 -15.02 -6.44
CA HIS A 24 17.57 -13.75 -7.16
C HIS A 24 18.04 -12.52 -6.37
N GLY A 25 18.41 -12.66 -5.09
CA GLY A 25 18.92 -11.55 -4.27
C GLY A 25 17.91 -10.41 -4.05
N VAL A 26 16.63 -10.64 -4.35
CA VAL A 26 15.55 -9.66 -4.18
C VAL A 26 15.01 -9.80 -2.75
N PRO A 27 14.97 -8.72 -1.95
CA PRO A 27 14.37 -8.77 -0.63
C PRO A 27 12.93 -9.31 -0.71
N TYR A 28 12.62 -10.24 0.17
CA TYR A 28 11.42 -11.05 0.18
C TYR A 28 10.16 -10.19 0.39
N ASN A 29 9.57 -9.68 -0.70
CA ASN A 29 8.17 -9.28 -0.76
C ASN A 29 7.41 -10.35 -1.54
N LEU A 30 6.91 -11.36 -0.81
CA LEU A 30 6.04 -12.44 -1.32
C LEU A 30 4.71 -11.93 -1.90
N VAL A 31 4.37 -10.67 -1.65
CA VAL A 31 3.10 -10.08 -2.05
C VAL A 31 3.39 -9.24 -3.28
N LYS A 32 2.89 -9.67 -4.43
CA LYS A 32 2.76 -8.80 -5.60
C LYS A 32 2.07 -7.52 -5.08
N PRO A 33 2.73 -6.36 -5.15
CA PRO A 33 2.15 -5.16 -4.58
C PRO A 33 0.84 -4.83 -5.29
N ASP A 34 -0.10 -4.21 -4.58
CA ASP A 34 -1.39 -3.86 -5.16
C ASP A 34 -1.21 -2.96 -6.39
N ALA A 35 -0.23 -2.05 -6.32
CA ALA A 35 0.17 -1.19 -7.42
C ALA A 35 1.68 -0.87 -7.36
N VAL A 36 2.24 -0.55 -8.53
CA VAL A 36 3.56 0.09 -8.64
C VAL A 36 3.35 1.38 -9.42
N ILE A 37 3.78 2.49 -8.82
CA ILE A 37 3.61 3.85 -9.35
C ILE A 37 4.98 4.51 -9.46
N THR A 38 5.27 5.05 -10.63
CA THR A 38 6.49 5.82 -10.88
C THR A 38 6.23 7.28 -10.56
N ASN A 39 7.05 7.87 -9.67
CA ASN A 39 6.99 9.29 -9.34
C ASN A 39 8.42 9.86 -9.32
N ALA A 40 8.63 10.99 -9.99
CA ALA A 40 9.94 11.64 -10.12
C ALA A 40 11.08 10.71 -10.59
N GLY A 41 10.77 9.72 -11.44
CA GLY A 41 11.74 8.75 -11.95
C GLY A 41 12.08 7.59 -11.00
N HIS A 42 11.42 7.52 -9.84
CA HIS A 42 11.55 6.43 -8.89
C HIS A 42 10.29 5.57 -8.86
N ASP A 43 10.47 4.26 -8.71
CA ASP A 43 9.34 3.34 -8.58
C ASP A 43 8.97 3.12 -7.12
N TYR A 44 7.67 3.22 -6.84
CA TYR A 44 7.09 3.00 -5.52
C TYR A 44 6.07 1.87 -5.58
N SER A 45 6.24 0.86 -4.73
CA SER A 45 5.21 -0.16 -4.52
C SER A 45 4.25 0.28 -3.43
N VAL A 46 2.96 0.06 -3.66
CA VAL A 46 1.87 0.40 -2.76
C VAL A 46 1.13 -0.86 -2.35
N ASP A 47 0.96 -1.06 -1.05
CA ASP A 47 0.28 -2.21 -0.46
C ASP A 47 -0.84 -1.74 0.47
N TRP A 48 -2.08 -2.18 0.22
CA TRP A 48 -3.24 -1.88 1.05
C TRP A 48 -3.59 -3.08 1.91
N PHE A 49 -3.54 -2.90 3.22
CA PHE A 49 -3.97 -3.91 4.17
C PHE A 49 -5.17 -3.40 4.96
N GLN A 50 -6.32 -4.05 4.85
CA GLN A 50 -7.48 -3.69 5.67
C GLN A 50 -7.22 -4.12 7.12
N VAL A 51 -7.25 -3.17 8.06
CA VAL A 51 -6.85 -3.41 9.47
C VAL A 51 -8.05 -3.58 10.38
N GLU A 52 -9.15 -2.88 10.08
CA GLU A 52 -10.36 -2.93 10.91
C GLU A 52 -11.58 -3.31 10.06
N PHE A 53 -12.36 -4.23 10.60
CA PHE A 53 -13.70 -4.57 10.13
C PHE A 53 -14.70 -4.07 11.16
N ASP A 54 -15.31 -2.91 10.89
CA ASP A 54 -16.54 -2.53 11.56
C ASP A 54 -17.70 -2.99 10.68
N ASN A 55 -18.35 -4.08 11.08
CA ASN A 55 -19.48 -4.64 10.32
C ASN A 55 -20.75 -3.75 10.39
N MET A 56 -20.77 -2.74 11.27
CA MET A 56 -21.93 -1.87 11.50
C MET A 56 -21.75 -0.48 10.86
N SER A 57 -20.52 -0.04 10.62
CA SER A 57 -20.20 1.25 9.99
C SER A 57 -19.84 1.07 8.52
N PRO A 58 -20.29 1.94 7.60
CA PRO A 58 -19.91 1.87 6.19
C PRO A 58 -18.49 2.42 5.95
N THR A 59 -17.62 2.25 6.93
CA THR A 59 -16.26 2.79 6.96
C THR A 59 -15.28 1.63 6.98
N ARG A 60 -14.31 1.62 6.07
CA ARG A 60 -13.20 0.66 6.08
C ARG A 60 -11.91 1.40 6.39
N ILE A 61 -11.04 0.78 7.17
CA ILE A 61 -9.76 1.36 7.54
C ILE A 61 -8.65 0.48 6.99
N TYR A 62 -7.76 1.11 6.24
CA TYR A 62 -6.62 0.51 5.58
C TYR A 62 -5.33 1.05 6.20
N SER A 63 -4.36 0.17 6.39
CA SER A 63 -2.95 0.49 6.53
C SER A 63 -2.35 0.37 5.14
N VAL A 64 -1.94 1.51 4.58
CA VAL A 64 -1.34 1.59 3.25
C VAL A 64 0.16 1.75 3.43
N THR A 65 0.93 0.76 3.00
CA THR A 65 2.38 0.83 3.00
C THR A 65 2.87 1.27 1.63
N ILE A 66 3.77 2.25 1.60
CA ILE A 66 4.50 2.67 0.40
C ILE A 66 5.97 2.35 0.61
N ILE A 67 6.58 1.70 -0.38
CA ILE A 67 8.00 1.36 -0.38
C ILE A 67 8.62 1.88 -1.66
N CYS A 68 9.64 2.72 -1.54
CA CYS A 68 10.48 3.06 -2.68
C CYS A 68 11.35 1.86 -3.05
N ARG A 69 11.24 1.37 -4.29
CA ARG A 69 11.91 0.14 -4.73
C ARG A 69 13.43 0.31 -4.84
N ASP A 70 13.87 1.51 -5.19
CA ASP A 70 15.30 1.79 -5.37
C ASP A 70 16.06 1.85 -4.04
N THR A 71 15.40 2.31 -2.97
CA THR A 71 16.05 2.56 -1.66
C THR A 71 15.56 1.65 -0.54
N GLY A 72 14.46 0.94 -0.74
CA GLY A 72 13.79 0.18 0.32
C GLY A 72 13.12 1.06 1.39
N HIS A 73 13.15 2.39 1.24
CA HIS A 73 12.53 3.31 2.19
C HIS A 73 11.02 3.07 2.26
N ARG A 74 10.49 2.89 3.47
CA ARG A 74 9.11 2.48 3.73
C ARG A 74 8.39 3.51 4.59
N VAL A 75 7.17 3.86 4.19
CA VAL A 75 6.23 4.69 4.96
C VAL A 75 4.87 4.02 5.03
N SER A 76 4.21 4.10 6.17
CA SER A 76 2.87 3.53 6.36
C SER A 76 1.87 4.63 6.71
N TYR A 77 0.72 4.61 6.05
CA TYR A 77 -0.37 5.56 6.23
C TYR A 77 -1.63 4.86 6.70
N ARG A 78 -2.41 5.52 7.56
CA ARG A 78 -3.77 5.09 7.88
C ARG A 78 -4.74 5.79 6.94
N VAL A 79 -5.44 5.03 6.11
CA VAL A 79 -6.43 5.54 5.15
C VAL A 79 -7.81 5.04 5.53
N ILE A 80 -8.78 5.95 5.54
CA ILE A 80 -10.16 5.67 5.88
C ILE A 80 -11.00 5.79 4.60
N GLU A 81 -11.58 4.69 4.15
CA GLU A 81 -12.62 4.67 3.12
C GLU A 81 -13.97 4.89 3.80
N LYS A 82 -14.64 6.00 3.47
CA LYS A 82 -16.01 6.27 3.89
C LYS A 82 -16.93 6.03 2.71
N ASN A 83 -17.81 5.04 2.85
CA ASN A 83 -18.81 4.73 1.86
C ASN A 83 -20.15 5.33 2.31
N ARG A 84 -20.66 6.33 1.58
CA ARG A 84 -21.97 6.92 1.89
C ARG A 84 -22.94 6.62 0.76
N ARG A 85 -24.11 6.09 1.12
CA ARG A 85 -25.27 5.99 0.23
C ARG A 85 -26.30 7.03 0.66
N ALA A 86 -26.52 8.04 -0.16
CA ALA A 86 -27.55 9.05 0.08
C ALA A 86 -28.42 9.21 -1.17
N ARG A 87 -29.74 9.03 -1.00
CA ARG A 87 -30.75 9.26 -2.07
C ARG A 87 -30.40 8.58 -3.40
N GLY A 88 -30.03 7.31 -3.36
CA GLY A 88 -29.69 6.52 -4.56
C GLY A 88 -28.32 6.81 -5.18
N ARG A 89 -27.56 7.78 -4.65
CA ARG A 89 -26.17 8.06 -5.08
C ARG A 89 -25.18 7.41 -4.12
N HIS A 90 -24.23 6.69 -4.70
CA HIS A 90 -23.12 6.06 -4.01
C HIS A 90 -21.90 6.97 -4.11
N ALA A 91 -21.37 7.40 -2.96
CA ALA A 91 -20.18 8.22 -2.87
C ALA A 91 -19.14 7.51 -2.00
N VAL A 92 -17.96 7.26 -2.57
CA VAL A 92 -16.80 6.72 -1.86
C VAL A 92 -15.81 7.85 -1.69
N HIS A 93 -15.27 7.97 -0.49
CA HIS A 93 -14.22 8.92 -0.18
C HIS A 93 -13.08 8.22 0.55
N PHE A 94 -11.85 8.50 0.13
CA PHE A 94 -10.64 8.05 0.80
C PHE A 94 -10.01 9.24 1.52
N ASN A 95 -9.78 9.09 2.82
CA ASN A 95 -9.20 10.13 3.65
C ASN A 95 -7.93 9.65 4.34
N CYS A 96 -6.88 10.47 4.34
CA CYS A 96 -5.72 10.29 5.19
C CYS A 96 -5.39 11.62 5.89
N ALA A 97 -5.65 11.68 7.20
CA ALA A 97 -5.47 12.90 7.99
C ALA A 97 -4.01 13.37 8.03
N PHE A 98 -3.05 12.43 8.04
CA PHE A 98 -1.62 12.73 8.15
C PHE A 98 -1.10 13.59 6.98
N ILE A 99 -1.63 13.37 5.77
CA ILE A 99 -1.24 14.14 4.57
C ILE A 99 -2.35 15.08 4.08
N GLY A 100 -3.41 15.28 4.87
CA GLY A 100 -4.56 16.11 4.47
C GLY A 100 -5.33 15.61 3.24
N MET A 101 -5.21 14.34 2.87
CA MET A 101 -5.82 13.77 1.66
C MET A 101 -7.32 13.52 1.86
N ASN A 102 -8.14 13.93 0.87
CA ASN A 102 -9.56 13.61 0.79
C ASN A 102 -10.00 13.52 -0.69
N VAL A 103 -10.02 12.31 -1.22
CA VAL A 103 -10.19 12.03 -2.67
C VAL A 103 -11.32 11.03 -2.91
N ARG A 104 -11.74 10.85 -4.17
CA ARG A 104 -12.95 10.06 -4.50
C ARG A 104 -12.67 8.72 -5.15
N SER A 105 -11.44 8.47 -5.59
CA SER A 105 -11.03 7.19 -6.18
C SER A 105 -9.84 6.60 -5.44
N ARG A 106 -9.63 5.28 -5.63
CA ARG A 106 -8.50 4.59 -5.04
C ARG A 106 -7.20 4.98 -5.76
N GLU A 107 -7.27 5.19 -7.07
CA GLU A 107 -6.15 5.65 -7.89
C GLU A 107 -5.65 7.02 -7.41
N GLU A 108 -6.56 8.00 -7.24
CA GLU A 108 -6.21 9.33 -6.70
C GLU A 108 -5.57 9.24 -5.31
N ALA A 109 -6.04 8.29 -4.49
CA ALA A 109 -5.47 8.08 -3.16
C ALA A 109 -4.05 7.52 -3.23
N GLN A 110 -3.80 6.56 -4.12
CA GLN A 110 -2.47 5.98 -4.31
C GLN A 110 -1.47 7.04 -4.80
N ASP A 111 -1.84 7.84 -5.81
CA ASP A 111 -0.99 8.90 -6.35
C ASP A 111 -0.67 9.96 -5.28
N ALA A 112 -1.67 10.39 -4.51
CA ALA A 112 -1.48 11.38 -3.45
C ALA A 112 -0.55 10.88 -2.33
N LEU A 113 -0.69 9.61 -1.93
CA LEU A 113 0.17 9.01 -0.91
C LEU A 113 1.61 8.84 -1.40
N VAL A 114 1.80 8.44 -2.66
CA VAL A 114 3.14 8.32 -3.28
C VAL A 114 3.79 9.70 -3.42
N ALA A 115 3.04 10.71 -3.87
CA ALA A 115 3.54 12.08 -3.96
C ALA A 115 3.96 12.62 -2.58
N ALA A 116 3.17 12.39 -1.53
CA ALA A 116 3.51 12.79 -0.18
C ALA A 116 4.76 12.04 0.34
N THR A 117 4.89 10.74 0.03
CA THR A 117 6.07 9.94 0.40
C THR A 117 7.33 10.45 -0.30
N ALA A 118 7.23 10.79 -1.59
CA ALA A 118 8.33 11.35 -2.37
C ALA A 118 8.75 12.72 -1.82
N ALA A 119 7.80 13.61 -1.54
CA ALA A 119 8.08 14.93 -0.96
C ALA A 119 8.79 14.84 0.40
N ALA A 120 8.30 13.99 1.31
CA ALA A 120 8.93 13.79 2.62
C ALA A 120 10.36 13.23 2.52
N ARG A 121 10.64 12.40 1.51
CA ARG A 121 11.99 11.92 1.23
C ARG A 121 12.91 13.03 0.74
N HIS A 122 12.42 13.93 -0.12
CA HIS A 122 13.20 15.07 -0.59
C HIS A 122 13.58 16.03 0.55
N ASP A 123 12.66 16.29 1.49
CA ASP A 123 12.96 17.13 2.66
C ASP A 123 14.03 16.50 3.57
N THR A 124 14.05 15.17 3.70
CA THR A 124 15.07 14.47 4.51
C THR A 124 16.46 14.53 3.87
N LEU A 125 16.54 14.46 2.54
CA LEU A 125 17.80 14.55 1.79
C LEU A 125 18.36 15.98 1.71
N LEU A 126 17.50 17.01 1.85
CA LEU A 126 17.93 18.40 1.89
C LEU A 126 18.47 18.82 3.28
N VAL A 127 18.04 18.14 4.35
CA VAL A 127 18.52 18.42 5.72
C VAL A 127 19.93 17.87 5.96
N GLU A 128 20.35 16.81 5.26
CA GLU A 128 21.74 16.30 5.33
C GLU A 128 22.73 17.12 4.47
N GLY A 129 22.26 18.20 3.83
CA GLY A 129 23.03 19.03 2.91
C GLY A 129 23.29 20.48 3.34
N VAL A 130 23.18 20.81 4.64
CA VAL A 130 23.51 22.16 5.14
C VAL A 130 24.35 22.10 6.42
N ALA A 131 25.61 22.57 6.25
CA ALA A 131 26.63 22.98 7.23
C ALA A 131 27.46 21.90 7.94
#